data_AF-A0A5B9WND2-F1
#
_entry.id   AF-A0A5B9WND2-F1
#
_cell.length_a   1.000
_cell.length_b   1.000
_cell.length_c   1.000
_cell.angle_alpha   90.00
_cell.angle_beta   90.00
_cell.angle_gamma   90.00
#
_symmetry.space_group_name_H-M   'P 1'
#
loop_
_entity.id
_entity.type
_entity.pdbx_description
1 polymer ?
#
loop_
_entity_poly.entity_id
_entity_poly.type
_entity_poly.pdbx_seq_one_letter_code
_entity_poly.pdbx_strand_id
1 'polypeptide(L)' 'MKKLPPKCAAPHNLAVRLYNGKVKIDKLTTIKGKDYQLLNLPYYLSTHIGKYLDWMIAAATASG' A
#
# COMPACT_ATOMS: atom_id res chain seq x y z
N MET A 1 -14.72 -23.12 9.21
CA MET A 1 -13.99 -21.83 9.40
C MET A 1 -12.67 -21.89 8.66
N LYS A 2 -12.59 -21.32 7.44
CA LYS A 2 -11.37 -21.40 6.62
C LYS A 2 -10.28 -20.52 7.25
N LYS A 3 -9.29 -21.14 7.92
CA LYS A 3 -8.03 -20.49 8.30
C LYS A 3 -7.35 -20.03 7.01
N LEU A 4 -7.45 -18.74 6.71
CA LEU A 4 -6.76 -18.11 5.59
C LEU A 4 -5.25 -18.35 5.76
N PRO A 5 -4.51 -18.75 4.71
CA PRO A 5 -3.11 -19.10 4.85
C PRO A 5 -2.30 -17.91 5.41
N PRO A 6 -1.29 -18.18 6.25
CA PRO A 6 -0.42 -17.19 6.90
C PRO A 6 0.48 -16.38 5.95
N LYS A 7 0.19 -16.36 4.65
CA LYS A 7 1.05 -15.86 3.59
C LYS A 7 0.36 -14.67 2.95
N CYS A 8 0.77 -13.46 3.32
CA CYS A 8 0.58 -12.29 2.46
C CYS A 8 1.39 -12.56 1.19
N ALA A 9 0.79 -13.30 0.24
CA ALA A 9 1.40 -13.81 -0.98
C ALA A 9 1.65 -12.71 -2.03
N ALA A 10 1.69 -11.44 -1.60
CA ALA A 10 2.22 -10.37 -2.40
C ALA A 10 3.74 -10.29 -2.12
N PRO A 11 4.60 -10.50 -3.14
CA PRO A 11 6.02 -10.23 -3.01
C PRO A 11 6.30 -8.74 -2.75
N HIS A 12 5.30 -7.88 -2.96
CA HIS A 12 5.35 -6.44 -2.74
C HIS A 12 4.90 -6.08 -1.31
N ASN A 13 5.62 -5.16 -0.68
CA ASN A 13 5.28 -4.59 0.63
C ASN A 13 4.38 -3.36 0.47
N LEU A 14 3.42 -3.40 -0.46
CA LEU A 14 2.59 -2.27 -0.85
C LEU A 14 1.12 -2.63 -0.69
N ALA A 15 0.35 -1.70 -0.12
CA ALA A 15 -1.10 -1.80 0.02
C ALA A 15 -1.73 -0.46 -0.34
N VAL A 16 -2.93 -0.48 -0.93
CA VAL A 16 -3.69 0.73 -1.24
C VAL A 16 -5.06 0.65 -0.61
N ARG A 17 -5.46 1.73 0.08
CA ARG A 17 -6.77 1.89 0.71
C ARG A 17 -7.45 3.12 0.12
N LEU A 18 -8.64 2.89 -0.44
CA LEU A 18 -9.52 3.96 -0.89
C LEU A 18 -10.40 4.44 0.26
N TYR A 19 -10.38 5.74 0.58
CA TYR A 19 -11.16 6.32 1.68
C TYR A 19 -11.38 7.83 1.50
N ASN A 20 -12.43 8.43 2.07
CA ASN A 20 -12.76 9.86 1.85
C ASN A 20 -11.86 10.87 2.60
N GLY A 21 -10.54 10.63 2.70
CA GLY A 21 -9.60 11.50 3.41
C GLY A 21 -8.49 12.07 2.53
N LYS A 22 -7.32 12.31 3.12
CA LYS A 22 -6.18 12.93 2.45
C LYS A 22 -5.26 11.87 1.84
N VAL A 23 -4.54 12.24 0.78
CA VAL A 23 -3.44 11.40 0.28
C VAL A 23 -2.37 11.28 1.35
N LYS A 24 -2.06 10.04 1.78
CA LYS A 24 -1.01 9.76 2.75
C LYS A 24 -0.36 8.41 2.47
N ILE A 25 0.93 8.29 2.77
CA ILE A 25 1.65 7.02 2.79
C ILE A 25 2.00 6.72 4.24
N ASP A 26 1.44 5.65 4.79
CA ASP A 26 1.73 5.17 6.14
C ASP A 26 2.63 3.94 6.07
N LYS A 27 3.69 3.89 6.89
CA LYS A 27 4.51 2.69 7.06
C LYS A 27 3.96 1.90 8.24
N LEU A 28 3.50 0.70 7.97
CA LEU A 28 2.84 -0.16 8.95
C LEU A 28 3.56 -1.50 9.02
N THR A 29 3.63 -2.05 10.22
CA THR A 29 4.18 -3.39 10.43
C THR A 29 3.02 -4.34 10.63
N THR A 30 2.94 -5.41 9.83
CA THR A 30 1.96 -6.48 10.07
C THR A 30 2.21 -7.12 11.43
N ILE A 31 1.20 -7.78 12.00
CA ILE A 31 1.31 -8.58 13.24
C ILE A 31 2.43 -9.64 13.14
N LYS A 32 2.87 -9.96 11.92
CA LYS A 32 3.92 -10.92 11.62
C LYS A 32 5.31 -10.30 11.40
N GLY A 33 5.48 -9.01 11.69
CA GLY A 33 6.76 -8.32 11.54
C GLY A 33 7.13 -7.96 10.10
N LYS A 34 6.21 -8.10 9.13
CA LYS A 34 6.45 -7.63 7.76
C LYS A 34 6.05 -6.17 7.64
N ASP A 35 7.02 -5.30 7.39
CA ASP A 35 6.78 -3.88 7.09
C ASP A 35 6.16 -3.74 5.71
N TYR A 36 5.12 -2.91 5.63
CA TYR A 36 4.45 -2.55 4.39
C TYR A 36 4.08 -1.08 4.37
N GLN A 37 3.97 -0.54 3.18
CA GLN A 37 3.52 0.83 2.96
C GLN A 37 2.06 0.80 2.56
N LEU A 38 1.24 1.59 3.25
CA LEU A 38 -0.17 1.76 2.98
C LEU A 38 -0.40 3.13 2.34
N LEU A 39 -0.80 3.13 1.08
CA LEU A 39 -1.26 4.30 0.37
C LEU A 39 -2.74 4.53 0.68
N ASN A 40 -3.02 5.59 1.43
CA ASN A 40 -4.34 6.09 1.72
C ASN A 40 -4.72 7.09 0.61
N LEU A 41 -5.64 6.70 -0.29
CA LEU A 41 -6.04 7.49 -1.45
C LEU A 41 -7.53 7.83 -1.41
N PRO A 42 -7.96 9.06 -1.72
CA PRO A 42 -9.36 9.38 -1.83
C PRO A 42 -10.03 8.95 -3.12
N TYR A 43 -11.34 8.69 -3.02
CA TYR A 43 -12.13 8.10 -4.10
C TYR A 43 -12.10 8.93 -5.39
N TYR A 44 -12.03 10.26 -5.28
CA TYR A 44 -11.94 11.15 -6.45
C TYR A 44 -10.58 11.05 -7.17
N LEU A 45 -9.54 10.53 -6.52
CA LEU A 45 -8.23 10.28 -7.13
C LEU A 45 -8.05 8.83 -7.61
N SER A 46 -9.03 7.95 -7.39
CA SER A 46 -8.97 6.54 -7.83
C SER A 46 -8.74 6.40 -9.33
N THR A 47 -9.25 7.33 -10.13
CA THR A 47 -9.03 7.37 -11.59
C THR A 47 -7.57 7.61 -11.96
N HIS A 48 -6.79 8.22 -11.06
CA HIS A 48 -5.35 8.45 -11.21
C HIS A 48 -4.50 7.50 -10.35
N ILE A 49 -5.08 6.40 -9.84
CA ILE A 49 -4.40 5.41 -9.00
C ILE A 49 -3.07 4.94 -9.61
N GLY A 50 -3.00 4.76 -10.93
CA GLY A 50 -1.78 4.37 -11.65
C GLY A 50 -0.64 5.38 -11.43
N LYS A 51 -0.91 6.68 -11.59
CA LYS A 51 0.09 7.74 -11.35
C LYS A 51 0.58 7.75 -9.90
N TYR A 52 -0.31 7.50 -8.94
CA TYR A 52 0.07 7.42 -7.53
C TYR A 52 0.86 6.16 -7.20
N LEU A 53 0.57 5.04 -7.88
CA LEU A 53 1.35 3.81 -7.78
C LEU A 53 2.76 3.99 -8.36
N ASP A 54 2.88 4.59 -9.55
CA ASP A 54 4.17 4.94 -10.15
C ASP A 54 4.98 5.88 -9.23
N TRP A 55 4.34 6.91 -8.67
CA TRP A 55 4.96 7.80 -7.70
C TRP A 55 5.45 7.06 -6.44
N MET A 56 4.65 6.13 -5.93
CA MET A 56 4.99 5.32 -4.76
C MET A 56 6.15 4.36 -5.04
N ILE A 57 6.17 3.73 -6.22
CA ILE A 57 7.25 2.84 -6.65
C ILE A 57 8.54 3.65 -6.86
N ALA A 58 8.45 4.79 -7.56
CA ALA A 58 9.59 5.68 -7.78
C ALA A 58 10.19 6.19 -6.45
N ALA A 59 9.34 6.54 -5.49
CA ALA A 59 9.78 6.93 -4.14
C ALA A 59 10.49 5.79 -3.40
N ALA A 60 10.07 4.53 -3.60
CA ALA A 60 10.71 3.37 -3.00
C ALA A 60 12.06 3.03 -3.66
N THR A 61 12.21 3.23 -4.97
CA THR A 61 13.45 2.96 -5.70
C THR A 61 14.53 4.02 -5.51
N ALA A 62 14.17 5.24 -5.12
CA ALA A 62 15.12 6.35 -4.92
C ALA A 62 15.93 6.28 -3.60
N SER A 63 15.81 5.20 -2.84
CA SER A 63 16.52 4.98 -1.57
C SER A 63 17.71 4.00 -1.69
N GLY A 64 18.15 3.71 -2.92
CA GLY A 64 19.27 2.80 -3.23
C GLY A 64 20.55 3.52 -3.59
#